data_AF-A0A7J6XAG1-F1
#
_entry.id   AF-A0A7J6XAG1-F1
#
_cell.length_a   1.000
_cell.length_b   1.000
_cell.length_c   1.000
_cell.angle_alpha   90.00
_cell.angle_beta   90.00
_cell.angle_gamma   90.00
#
_symmetry.space_group_name_H-M   'P 1'
#
loop_
_entity.id
_entity.type
_entity.pdbx_description
1 polymer ?
#
loop_
_entity_poly.entity_id
_entity_poly.type
_entity_poly.pdbx_seq_one_letter_code
_entity_poly.pdbx_strand_id
1 'polypeptide(L)'
;MEQWKGIVSYNGGGQGFLNEVFVWWHRLPRRVNYLNNFWANTTLETRVKYQLFGADPPQLHSIHFLGLKPWHCYRDYNFNWDLSEEQRVYASDITHQKWWKLHDSMDKNLQQFGWDKKQAKKMGSPNQHWKIKVSDPRRHRLNLLHQFPIIHFFGTCSRVEYIYGV
;
A
#
# COMPACT_ATOMS: atom_id res chain seq x y z
N MET A 1 7.66 44.14 1.24
CA MET A 1 6.72 43.00 1.15
C MET A 1 7.16 41.97 2.15
N GLU A 2 6.42 41.79 3.24
CA GLU A 2 6.66 40.68 4.16
C GLU A 2 6.25 39.39 3.48
N GLN A 3 7.25 38.55 3.18
CA GLN A 3 7.01 37.20 2.68
C GLN A 3 6.55 36.36 3.87
N TRP A 4 5.26 36.03 3.94
CA TRP A 4 4.79 34.97 4.83
C TRP A 4 5.59 33.70 4.53
N LYS A 5 6.43 33.26 5.47
CA LYS A 5 7.08 31.96 5.39
C LYS A 5 5.97 30.91 5.55
N GLY A 6 5.45 30.44 4.42
CA GLY A 6 4.40 29.43 4.40
C GLY A 6 4.82 28.18 5.18
N ILE A 7 3.83 27.48 5.74
CA ILE A 7 4.05 26.21 6.42
C ILE A 7 4.52 25.18 5.38
N VAL A 8 5.69 24.59 5.60
CA VAL A 8 6.28 23.57 4.72
C VAL A 8 6.22 22.22 5.43
N SER A 9 5.77 21.18 4.72
CA SER A 9 5.78 19.81 5.24
C SER A 9 7.20 19.35 5.58
N TYR A 10 7.43 18.96 6.84
CA TYR A 10 8.74 18.44 7.27
C TYR A 10 9.13 17.12 6.58
N ASN A 11 8.18 16.40 5.98
CA ASN A 11 8.45 15.14 5.27
C ASN A 11 8.06 15.17 3.78
N GLY A 12 7.73 16.35 3.25
CA GLY A 12 7.31 16.53 1.86
C GLY A 12 5.94 15.94 1.51
N GLY A 13 5.22 15.33 2.47
CA GLY A 13 3.91 14.71 2.27
C GLY A 13 2.78 15.43 3.00
N GLY A 14 1.54 15.03 2.71
CA GLY A 14 0.35 15.59 3.36
C GLY A 14 0.32 15.32 4.87
N GLN A 15 0.80 14.15 5.32
CA GLN A 15 0.90 13.86 6.76
C GLN A 15 1.78 14.89 7.49
N GLY A 16 2.95 15.22 6.92
CA GLY A 16 3.85 16.19 7.54
C GLY A 16 3.25 17.59 7.53
N PHE A 17 2.64 17.99 6.40
CA PHE A 17 1.95 19.28 6.30
C PHE A 17 0.84 19.42 7.34
N LEU A 18 -0.03 18.43 7.47
CA LEU A 18 -1.12 18.46 8.43
C LEU A 18 -0.62 18.51 9.88
N ASN A 19 0.48 17.84 10.20
CA ASN A 19 1.10 17.90 11.53
C ASN A 19 1.71 19.28 11.85
N GLU A 20 2.16 20.03 10.83
CA GLU A 20 2.64 21.41 11.00
C GLU A 20 1.48 22.40 11.18
N VAL A 21 0.36 22.18 10.49
CA VAL A 21 -0.85 23.02 10.59
C VAL A 21 -1.63 22.73 11.88
N PHE A 22 -1.81 21.46 12.21
CA PHE A 22 -2.61 20.98 13.34
C PHE A 22 -1.70 20.43 14.44
N VAL A 23 -1.03 21.33 15.14
CA VAL A 23 -0.13 21.00 16.26
C VAL A 23 -0.87 20.47 17.50
N TRP A 24 -2.18 20.71 17.62
CA TRP A 24 -3.04 20.22 18.71
C TRP A 24 -4.30 19.56 18.14
N TRP A 25 -4.51 18.29 18.47
CA TRP A 25 -5.59 17.48 17.92
C TRP A 25 -5.92 16.30 18.83
N HIS A 26 -7.17 15.86 18.76
CA HIS A 26 -7.67 14.75 19.57
C HIS A 26 -7.13 13.41 19.05
N ARG A 27 -6.76 12.52 19.97
CA ARG A 27 -6.30 11.19 19.60
C ARG A 27 -7.48 10.31 19.21
N LEU A 28 -7.50 9.86 17.96
CA LEU A 28 -8.44 8.84 17.52
C LEU A 28 -8.01 7.45 18.05
N PRO A 29 -8.96 6.54 18.33
CA PRO A 29 -8.63 5.17 18.70
C PRO A 29 -7.77 4.48 17.62
N ARG A 30 -6.71 3.78 18.02
CA ARG A 30 -5.79 3.11 17.06
C ARG A 30 -6.50 2.17 16.07
N ARG A 31 -7.66 1.62 16.45
CA ARG A 31 -8.48 0.71 15.62
C ARG A 31 -9.04 1.37 14.36
N VAL A 32 -9.09 2.71 14.29
CA VAL A 32 -9.59 3.45 13.11
C VAL A 32 -8.52 3.72 12.04
N ASN A 33 -7.24 3.48 12.35
CA ASN A 33 -6.12 3.64 11.41
C ASN A 33 -5.00 2.67 11.80
N TYR A 34 -5.29 1.36 11.75
CA TYR A 34 -4.34 0.37 12.23
C TYR A 34 -3.32 0.00 11.15
N LEU A 35 -2.05 0.33 11.38
CA LEU A 35 -0.96 0.10 10.42
C LEU A 35 -0.67 -1.40 10.24
N ASN A 36 -0.48 -1.84 8.99
CA ASN A 36 -0.19 -3.23 8.60
C ASN A 36 1.28 -3.66 8.79
N ASN A 37 2.11 -2.83 9.42
CA ASN A 37 3.55 -3.06 9.55
C ASN A 37 3.92 -4.01 10.71
N PHE A 38 5.15 -4.53 10.73
CA PHE A 38 5.72 -5.37 11.77
C PHE A 38 7.12 -4.85 12.15
N TRP A 39 7.19 -3.62 12.67
CA TRP A 39 8.48 -2.94 12.91
C TRP A 39 9.27 -3.52 14.09
N ALA A 40 8.59 -4.05 15.11
CA ALA A 40 9.30 -4.65 16.23
C ALA A 40 9.88 -6.02 15.85
N ASN A 41 9.35 -6.65 14.80
CA ASN A 41 9.77 -7.96 14.29
C ASN A 41 9.85 -9.02 15.40
N THR A 42 8.88 -8.98 16.33
CA THR A 42 8.79 -9.91 17.46
C THR A 42 7.66 -10.91 17.24
N THR A 43 7.82 -12.12 17.76
CA THR A 43 6.76 -13.15 17.74
C THR A 43 5.46 -12.65 18.40
N LEU A 44 5.57 -11.83 19.45
CA LEU A 44 4.42 -11.27 20.13
C LEU A 44 3.67 -10.27 19.25
N GLU A 45 4.37 -9.33 18.59
CA GLU A 45 3.75 -8.40 17.64
C GLU A 45 3.05 -9.18 16.52
N THR A 46 3.74 -10.14 15.92
CA THR A 46 3.19 -10.97 14.84
C THR A 46 1.93 -11.68 15.28
N ARG A 47 1.94 -12.33 16.45
CA ARG A 47 0.77 -13.05 17.00
C ARG A 47 -0.42 -12.13 17.21
N VAL A 48 -0.21 -10.99 17.88
CA VAL A 48 -1.28 -10.04 18.20
C VAL A 48 -1.86 -9.44 16.92
N LYS A 49 -1.00 -9.00 15.99
CA LYS A 49 -1.46 -8.41 14.73
C LYS A 49 -2.18 -9.43 13.86
N TYR A 50 -1.69 -10.67 13.77
CA TYR A 50 -2.37 -11.72 13.00
C TYR A 50 -3.75 -12.05 13.59
N GLN A 51 -3.88 -12.09 14.92
CA GLN A 51 -5.19 -12.24 15.58
C GLN A 51 -6.12 -11.07 15.24
N LEU A 52 -5.65 -9.82 15.31
CA LEU A 52 -6.46 -8.64 14.99
C LEU A 52 -6.86 -8.58 13.52
N PHE A 53 -5.92 -8.87 12.62
CA PHE A 53 -6.18 -8.90 11.18
C PHE A 53 -7.10 -10.04 10.79
N GLY A 54 -6.96 -11.21 11.41
CA GLY A 54 -7.77 -12.40 11.13
C GLY A 54 -9.12 -12.45 11.84
N ALA A 55 -9.36 -11.57 12.82
CA ALA A 55 -10.58 -11.61 13.64
C ALA A 55 -11.87 -11.56 12.81
N ASP A 56 -12.82 -12.41 13.22
CA ASP A 56 -14.21 -12.48 12.78
C ASP A 56 -15.09 -12.78 14.02
N PRO A 57 -15.94 -11.84 14.50
CA PRO A 57 -16.22 -10.54 13.90
C PRO A 57 -15.00 -9.58 13.91
N PRO A 58 -14.93 -8.61 12.98
CA PRO A 58 -13.80 -7.68 12.92
C PRO A 58 -13.59 -6.89 14.21
N GLN A 59 -12.36 -6.89 14.74
CA GLN A 59 -11.97 -6.08 15.90
C GLN A 59 -11.34 -4.73 15.53
N LEU A 60 -10.94 -4.57 14.27
CA LEU A 60 -10.40 -3.33 13.70
C LEU A 60 -11.46 -2.67 12.82
N HIS A 61 -11.53 -1.34 12.83
CA HIS A 61 -12.41 -0.59 11.93
C HIS A 61 -11.74 -0.36 10.56
N SER A 62 -10.42 -0.19 10.54
CA SER A 62 -9.66 -0.06 9.29
C SER A 62 -8.25 -0.63 9.40
N ILE A 63 -7.69 -0.96 8.23
CA ILE A 63 -6.29 -1.36 8.07
C ILE A 63 -5.63 -0.38 7.10
N HIS A 64 -4.54 0.23 7.53
CA HIS A 64 -3.72 1.09 6.70
C HIS A 64 -2.62 0.27 6.05
N PHE A 65 -2.70 0.09 4.74
CA PHE A 65 -1.67 -0.60 3.96
C PHE A 65 -0.48 0.32 3.67
N LEU A 66 0.65 0.06 4.32
CA LEU A 66 1.98 0.59 4.00
C LEU A 66 2.69 -0.35 3.01
N GLY A 67 3.79 0.12 2.42
CA GLY A 67 4.53 -0.62 1.40
C GLY A 67 3.79 -0.70 0.06
N LEU A 68 4.08 -1.75 -0.71
CA LEU A 68 3.41 -2.00 -1.98
C LEU A 68 1.94 -2.32 -1.74
N LYS A 69 1.05 -1.63 -2.47
CA LYS A 69 -0.40 -1.74 -2.26
C LYS A 69 -0.95 -3.07 -2.81
N PRO A 70 -2.00 -3.65 -2.18
CA PRO A 70 -2.53 -4.97 -2.54
C PRO A 70 -2.93 -5.15 -4.01
N TRP A 71 -3.45 -4.09 -4.66
CA TRP A 71 -3.85 -4.13 -6.07
C TRP A 71 -2.67 -4.23 -7.05
N HIS A 72 -1.45 -3.92 -6.60
CA HIS A 72 -0.22 -4.17 -7.36
C HIS A 72 0.29 -5.61 -7.24
N CYS A 73 -0.29 -6.40 -6.34
CA CYS A 73 0.06 -7.79 -6.11
C CYS A 73 -0.96 -8.73 -6.76
N TYR A 74 -0.58 -9.98 -6.97
CA TYR A 74 -1.55 -11.03 -7.30
C TYR A 74 -2.40 -11.38 -6.07
N ARG A 75 -3.57 -11.97 -6.30
CA ARG A 75 -4.51 -12.42 -5.26
C ARG A 75 -3.92 -13.42 -4.28
N ASP A 76 -2.99 -14.25 -4.75
CA ASP A 76 -2.57 -15.46 -4.07
C ASP A 76 -1.74 -15.21 -2.80
N TYR A 77 -0.95 -14.13 -2.76
CA TYR A 77 -0.13 -13.78 -1.59
C TYR A 77 0.35 -12.32 -1.66
N ASN A 78 0.78 -11.78 -0.52
CA ASN A 78 1.29 -10.43 -0.42
C ASN A 78 2.69 -10.33 -1.03
N PHE A 79 2.84 -9.60 -2.14
CA PHE A 79 4.11 -9.53 -2.86
C PHE A 79 5.22 -8.77 -2.10
N ASN A 80 4.91 -8.03 -1.03
CA ASN A 80 5.93 -7.43 -0.17
C ASN A 80 6.88 -8.49 0.44
N TRP A 81 6.46 -9.77 0.50
CA TRP A 81 7.32 -10.91 0.87
C TRP A 81 8.51 -11.13 -0.05
N ASP A 82 8.40 -10.74 -1.32
CA ASP A 82 9.37 -11.01 -2.39
C ASP A 82 10.16 -9.77 -2.83
N LEU A 83 9.91 -8.61 -2.22
CA LEU A 83 10.64 -7.37 -2.52
C LEU A 83 11.99 -7.36 -1.78
N SER A 84 12.23 -6.39 -0.92
CA SER A 84 13.43 -6.31 -0.09
C SER A 84 13.13 -6.66 1.37
N GLU A 85 14.17 -6.92 2.17
CA GLU A 85 14.01 -7.15 3.63
C GLU A 85 13.28 -5.99 4.31
N GLU A 86 13.54 -4.75 3.88
CA GLU A 86 12.87 -3.56 4.40
C GLU A 86 11.38 -3.50 4.04
N GLN A 87 10.95 -4.14 2.94
CA GLN A 87 9.54 -4.21 2.55
C GLN A 87 8.80 -5.32 3.27
N ARG A 88 9.48 -6.37 3.75
CA ARG A 88 8.84 -7.49 4.45
C ARG A 88 8.12 -7.08 5.73
N VAL A 89 8.55 -5.98 6.37
CA VAL A 89 7.83 -5.43 7.51
C VAL A 89 6.41 -4.99 7.16
N TYR A 90 6.05 -4.84 5.89
CA TYR A 90 4.68 -4.53 5.44
C TYR A 90 3.93 -5.75 4.88
N ALA A 91 4.58 -6.92 4.88
CA ALA A 91 4.02 -8.13 4.31
C ALA A 91 3.09 -8.84 5.31
N SER A 92 1.88 -9.16 4.84
CA SER A 92 0.91 -9.95 5.58
C SER A 92 -0.11 -10.53 4.61
N ASP A 93 -0.19 -11.86 4.54
CA ASP A 93 -1.13 -12.55 3.66
C ASP A 93 -2.57 -12.45 4.17
N ILE A 94 -2.76 -12.36 5.50
CA ILE A 94 -4.09 -12.20 6.12
C ILE A 94 -4.73 -10.87 5.70
N THR A 95 -3.99 -9.75 5.79
CA THR A 95 -4.53 -8.44 5.38
C THR A 95 -4.73 -8.37 3.88
N HIS A 96 -3.84 -8.99 3.11
CA HIS A 96 -3.93 -9.09 1.66
C HIS A 96 -5.18 -9.85 1.21
N GLN A 97 -5.46 -11.00 1.83
CA GLN A 97 -6.67 -11.78 1.58
C GLN A 97 -7.93 -10.97 1.94
N LYS A 98 -7.92 -10.21 3.05
CA LYS A 98 -9.04 -9.34 3.41
C LYS A 98 -9.30 -8.25 2.36
N TRP A 99 -8.24 -7.66 1.80
CA TRP A 99 -8.38 -6.68 0.73
C TRP A 99 -9.03 -7.32 -0.51
N TRP A 100 -8.58 -8.51 -0.92
CA TRP A 100 -9.17 -9.21 -2.07
C TRP A 100 -10.61 -9.65 -1.84
N LYS A 101 -10.95 -10.11 -0.63
CA LYS A 101 -12.35 -10.40 -0.26
C LYS A 101 -13.24 -9.18 -0.42
N LEU A 102 -12.77 -7.99 -0.01
CA LEU A 102 -13.50 -6.74 -0.18
C LEU A 102 -13.60 -6.37 -1.67
N HIS A 103 -12.48 -6.40 -2.41
CA HIS A 103 -12.43 -6.12 -3.85
C HIS A 103 -13.43 -7.00 -4.62
N ASP A 104 -13.49 -8.28 -4.30
CA ASP A 104 -14.39 -9.25 -4.95
C ASP A 104 -15.86 -9.00 -4.65
N SER A 105 -16.17 -8.35 -3.53
CA SER A 105 -17.54 -7.89 -3.21
C SER A 105 -17.92 -6.57 -3.88
N MET A 106 -16.96 -5.84 -4.47
CA MET A 106 -17.26 -4.59 -5.17
C MET A 106 -17.93 -4.86 -6.52
N ASP A 107 -18.70 -3.90 -7.03
CA ASP A 107 -19.22 -3.96 -8.39
C ASP A 107 -18.11 -4.16 -9.42
N LYS A 108 -18.40 -4.95 -10.47
CA LYS A 108 -17.41 -5.31 -11.50
C LYS A 108 -16.73 -4.10 -12.14
N ASN A 109 -17.43 -2.97 -12.26
CA ASN A 109 -16.90 -1.73 -12.81
C ASN A 109 -15.82 -1.09 -11.93
N LEU A 110 -15.83 -1.37 -10.63
CA LEU A 110 -14.82 -0.87 -9.67
C LEU A 110 -13.61 -1.82 -9.57
N GLN A 111 -13.74 -3.04 -10.07
CA GLN A 111 -12.70 -4.07 -9.96
C GLN A 111 -11.54 -3.89 -10.97
N GLN A 112 -11.66 -2.96 -11.93
CA GLN A 112 -10.83 -2.89 -13.14
C GLN A 112 -9.39 -2.34 -12.98
N PHE A 113 -8.93 -2.07 -11.76
CA PHE A 113 -7.57 -1.56 -11.52
C PHE A 113 -6.66 -2.65 -10.94
N GLY A 114 -5.59 -3.00 -11.68
CA GLY A 114 -4.59 -3.99 -11.26
C GLY A 114 -3.31 -3.91 -12.10
N TRP A 115 -2.15 -4.02 -11.46
CA TRP A 115 -0.83 -3.82 -12.09
C TRP A 115 -0.23 -5.11 -12.69
N ASP A 116 0.71 -4.91 -13.62
CA ASP A 116 1.41 -5.90 -14.47
C ASP A 116 2.78 -6.38 -13.92
N LYS A 117 3.11 -7.69 -13.99
CA LYS A 117 4.36 -8.25 -13.43
C LYS A 117 5.40 -8.61 -14.50
N LYS A 118 6.61 -8.06 -14.31
CA LYS A 118 7.89 -8.67 -14.75
C LYS A 118 8.95 -8.87 -13.64
N GLN A 119 8.74 -8.38 -12.41
CA GLN A 119 9.84 -8.31 -11.41
C GLN A 119 9.94 -9.50 -10.43
N ALA A 120 8.84 -10.23 -10.15
CA ALA A 120 8.81 -11.29 -9.11
C ALA A 120 9.80 -12.45 -9.31
N LYS A 121 9.96 -12.93 -10.55
CA LYS A 121 10.77 -14.12 -10.83
C LYS A 121 12.28 -13.88 -10.64
N LYS A 122 12.73 -12.62 -10.65
CA LYS A 122 14.15 -12.25 -10.54
C LYS A 122 14.69 -12.22 -9.11
N MET A 123 13.83 -12.13 -8.08
CA MET A 123 14.27 -11.78 -6.71
C MET A 123 14.45 -12.94 -5.73
N GLY A 124 14.02 -14.17 -6.07
CA GLY A 124 14.45 -15.40 -5.36
C GLY A 124 14.32 -15.39 -3.83
N SER A 125 13.24 -14.83 -3.28
CA SER A 125 13.11 -14.58 -1.83
C SER A 125 13.24 -15.87 -0.98
N PRO A 126 14.01 -15.86 0.13
CA PRO A 126 14.25 -17.03 0.98
C PRO A 126 13.00 -17.61 1.67
N ASN A 127 11.94 -16.83 1.86
CA ASN A 127 10.66 -17.30 2.43
C ASN A 127 9.83 -18.16 1.46
N GLN A 128 10.29 -18.32 0.21
CA GLN A 128 9.69 -19.17 -0.81
C GLN A 128 8.25 -18.79 -1.21
N HIS A 129 7.78 -17.59 -0.84
CA HIS A 129 6.46 -17.09 -1.26
C HIS A 129 6.32 -17.01 -2.79
N TRP A 130 7.40 -16.74 -3.51
CA TRP A 130 7.47 -16.84 -4.97
C TRP A 130 7.17 -18.23 -5.55
N LYS A 131 7.19 -19.31 -4.75
CA LYS A 131 6.82 -20.66 -5.17
C LYS A 131 5.30 -20.89 -5.15
N ILE A 132 4.52 -20.00 -4.53
CA ILE A 132 3.05 -20.10 -4.51
C ILE A 132 2.53 -20.01 -5.95
N LYS A 133 1.75 -21.01 -6.37
CA LYS A 133 1.19 -21.08 -7.73
C LYS A 133 0.15 -19.97 -7.90
N VAL A 134 0.51 -18.93 -8.65
CA VAL A 134 -0.39 -17.81 -8.98
C VAL A 134 -1.56 -18.30 -9.82
N SER A 135 -2.76 -18.26 -9.25
CA SER A 135 -4.05 -18.59 -9.86
C SER A 135 -4.85 -17.36 -10.30
N ASP A 136 -4.38 -16.16 -9.96
CA ASP A 136 -5.04 -14.90 -10.28
C ASP A 136 -5.43 -14.78 -11.77
N PRO A 137 -6.73 -14.60 -12.11
CA PRO A 137 -7.19 -14.49 -13.49
C PRO A 137 -6.56 -13.34 -14.28
N ARG A 138 -6.03 -12.32 -13.59
CA ARG A 138 -5.33 -11.19 -14.23
C ARG A 138 -3.97 -11.60 -14.82
N ARG A 139 -3.43 -12.75 -14.43
CA ARG A 139 -2.19 -13.32 -14.98
C ARG A 139 -2.22 -13.48 -16.50
N HIS A 140 -3.39 -13.76 -17.08
CA HIS A 140 -3.54 -14.00 -18.53
C HIS A 140 -4.03 -12.79 -19.33
N ARG A 141 -4.54 -11.74 -18.67
CA ARG A 141 -5.13 -10.58 -19.35
C ARG A 141 -4.11 -9.57 -19.91
N LEU A 142 -2.84 -9.68 -19.55
CA LEU A 142 -1.83 -8.66 -19.84
C LEU A 142 -0.89 -8.99 -21.01
N ASN A 143 -1.04 -10.14 -21.67
CA ASN A 143 -0.34 -10.39 -22.94
C ASN A 143 -0.84 -9.47 -24.09
N LEU A 144 -1.89 -8.67 -23.87
CA LEU A 144 -2.54 -7.83 -24.89
C LEU A 144 -2.41 -6.31 -24.66
N LEU A 145 -1.80 -5.84 -23.56
CA LEU A 145 -1.74 -4.40 -23.21
C LEU A 145 -0.32 -3.81 -23.25
N HIS A 146 0.56 -4.40 -24.06
CA HIS A 146 1.94 -3.94 -24.30
C HIS A 146 2.01 -2.64 -25.14
N GLN A 147 1.15 -1.64 -24.90
CA GLN A 147 1.11 -0.45 -25.74
C GLN A 147 0.67 0.86 -25.07
N PHE A 148 1.03 1.07 -23.80
CA PHE A 148 1.04 2.42 -23.25
C PHE A 148 2.37 2.73 -22.55
N PRO A 149 3.00 3.88 -22.86
CA PRO A 149 4.25 4.27 -22.23
C PRO A 149 4.05 4.46 -20.73
N ILE A 150 5.03 3.97 -19.98
CA ILE A 150 5.12 4.06 -18.54
C ILE A 150 5.18 5.55 -18.17
N ILE A 151 4.06 6.11 -17.70
CA ILE A 151 4.12 7.35 -16.92
C ILE A 151 4.64 6.94 -15.54
N HIS A 152 5.93 7.12 -15.33
CA HIS A 152 6.51 7.09 -14.01
C HIS A 152 5.91 8.24 -13.19
N PHE A 153 4.88 7.96 -12.39
CA PHE A 153 4.56 8.79 -11.24
C PHE A 153 5.62 8.52 -10.16
N PHE A 154 6.82 9.07 -10.36
CA PHE A 154 7.64 9.47 -9.24
C PHE A 154 6.92 10.64 -8.60
N GLY A 155 6.39 10.43 -7.40
CA GLY A 155 5.96 11.51 -6.53
C GLY A 155 7.15 12.34 -6.07
N THR A 156 7.78 13.08 -6.97
CA THR A 156 8.49 14.31 -6.64
C THR A 156 7.52 15.44 -6.88
N CYS A 157 6.96 15.97 -5.80
CA CYS A 157 6.31 17.27 -5.82
C CYS A 157 7.34 18.30 -6.30
N SER A 158 7.24 18.75 -7.55
CA SER A 158 8.04 19.83 -8.09
C SER A 158 7.28 20.51 -9.23
N ARG A 159 6.95 21.78 -8.99
CA ARG A 159 6.51 22.83 -9.92
C ARG A 159 5.20 22.62 -10.68
N VAL A 160 4.15 23.20 -10.12
CA VAL A 160 3.12 23.88 -10.92
C VAL A 160 3.74 25.21 -11.36
N GLU A 161 4.15 25.30 -12.62
CA GLU A 161 4.44 26.60 -13.24
C GLU A 161 3.12 27.29 -13.59
N TYR A 162 3.00 28.52 -13.11
CA TYR A 162 1.96 29.46 -13.50
C TYR A 162 2.05 29.71 -15.01
N ILE A 163 0.92 29.62 -15.71
CA ILE A 163 0.73 30.32 -16.98
C ILE A 163 -0.40 31.32 -16.75
N TYR A 164 -0.02 32.55 -16.42
CA TYR A 164 -0.79 33.73 -16.84
C TYR A 164 -0.50 33.94 -18.32
N GLY A 165 -1.55 34.11 -19.12
CA GLY A 165 -1.45 34.42 -20.54
C GLY A 165 -2.74 35.01 -21.05
N VAL A 166 -2.85 36.34 -20.86
CA VAL A 166 -3.64 37.37 -21.56
C VAL A 166 -5.08 37.04 -21.94
#